data_AF-G3AIS0-F1
#
_entry.id   AF-G3AIS0-F1
#
_cell.length_a   1.000
_cell.length_b   1.000
_cell.length_c   1.000
_cell.angle_alpha   90.00
_cell.angle_beta   90.00
_cell.angle_gamma   90.00
#
_symmetry.space_group_name_H-M   'P 1'
#
loop_
_entity.id
_entity.type
_entity.pdbx_description
1 polymer ?
#
loop_
_entity_poly.entity_id
_entity_poly.type
_entity_poly.pdbx_seq_one_letter_code
_entity_poly.pdbx_strand_id
1 'polypeptide(L)'
;MESKRIQKHNVKKIRYEKLKEVGRRATEASIKKSFSSGKVESCFPTIASTAQGSEILREASKQFIEFWQSETLNEIDHIYEERDIETKLDELDEIVQAAEERKRSRTSKPENVDLLSAKEIIDSNIVSKGTVALEKLQLIHDSLRAENLDTYKQLQELVKESNQLAEETKSALASASLAKTIEICDDENEHLAALARTFAEKYL
;
A
#
# COMPACT_ATOMS: atom_id res chain seq x y z
N MET A 1 -0.94 -17.62 12.82
CA MET A 1 -0.97 -17.88 11.36
C MET A 1 -0.17 -16.78 10.70
N GLU A 2 0.99 -17.15 10.18
CA GLU A 2 2.03 -16.27 9.65
C GLU A 2 1.47 -15.28 8.63
N SER A 3 1.58 -13.99 8.95
CA SER A 3 1.39 -12.89 8.02
C SER A 3 2.52 -12.95 6.98
N LYS A 4 2.23 -13.48 5.79
CA LYS A 4 3.17 -13.46 4.66
C LYS A 4 3.30 -12.01 4.19
N ARG A 5 4.23 -11.27 4.81
CA ARG A 5 4.84 -10.08 4.21
C ARG A 5 5.27 -10.46 2.81
N ILE A 6 4.69 -9.80 1.81
CA ILE A 6 5.17 -9.81 0.43
C ILE A 6 6.59 -9.25 0.51
N GLN A 7 7.59 -10.14 0.55
CA GLN A 7 8.98 -9.75 0.37
C GLN A 7 9.06 -9.17 -1.04
N LYS A 8 9.33 -7.87 -1.13
CA LYS A 8 9.66 -7.18 -2.36
C LYS A 8 10.96 -7.79 -2.86
N HIS A 9 10.86 -8.87 -3.63
CA HIS A 9 12.02 -9.54 -4.19
C HIS A 9 12.69 -8.52 -5.12
N ASN A 10 13.97 -8.25 -4.90
CA ASN A 10 14.72 -7.32 -5.74
C ASN A 10 14.93 -7.97 -7.11
N VAL A 11 13.98 -7.74 -8.02
CA VAL A 11 14.02 -8.31 -9.37
C VAL A 11 15.15 -7.66 -10.13
N LYS A 12 16.04 -8.50 -10.67
CA LYS A 12 17.19 -8.02 -11.42
C LYS A 12 16.73 -7.60 -12.83
N LYS A 13 16.53 -6.30 -13.00
CA LYS A 13 16.22 -5.64 -14.27
C LYS A 13 17.46 -5.64 -15.17
N ILE A 14 17.46 -6.48 -16.21
CA ILE A 14 18.64 -6.68 -17.08
C ILE A 14 18.33 -6.55 -18.56
N ARG A 15 17.06 -6.71 -18.96
CA ARG A 15 16.73 -6.80 -20.40
C ARG A 15 16.84 -5.47 -21.10
N TYR A 16 16.38 -4.39 -20.48
CA TYR A 16 16.47 -3.05 -21.05
C TYR A 16 17.94 -2.62 -21.25
N GLU A 17 18.78 -2.81 -20.24
CA GLU A 17 20.22 -2.50 -20.34
C GLU A 17 20.92 -3.27 -21.47
N LYS A 18 20.60 -4.57 -21.60
CA LYS A 18 21.13 -5.37 -22.70
C LYS A 18 20.62 -4.91 -24.06
N LEU A 19 19.37 -4.46 -24.16
CA LEU A 19 18.81 -3.93 -25.40
C LEU A 19 19.54 -2.64 -25.82
N LYS A 20 19.76 -1.71 -24.88
CA LYS A 20 20.56 -0.50 -25.13
C LYS A 20 21.98 -0.84 -25.60
N GLU A 21 22.62 -1.80 -24.92
CA GLU A 21 23.95 -2.25 -25.31
C GLU A 21 23.99 -2.83 -26.73
N VAL A 22 23.01 -3.66 -27.09
CA VAL A 22 22.89 -4.24 -28.44
C VAL A 22 22.68 -3.14 -29.48
N GLY A 23 21.80 -2.18 -29.23
CA GLY A 23 21.57 -1.04 -30.12
C GLY A 23 22.86 -0.26 -30.38
N ARG A 24 23.60 0.09 -29.33
CA ARG A 24 24.89 0.78 -29.46
C ARG A 24 25.91 -0.02 -30.26
N ARG A 25 26.09 -1.31 -29.92
CA ARG A 25 27.03 -2.19 -30.63
C ARG A 25 26.65 -2.37 -32.10
N ALA A 26 25.37 -2.43 -32.42
CA ALA A 26 24.89 -2.55 -33.80
C ALA A 26 25.19 -1.28 -34.62
N THR A 27 25.00 -0.10 -34.02
CA THR A 27 25.35 1.18 -34.63
C THR A 27 26.87 1.27 -34.89
N GLU A 28 27.69 0.95 -33.88
CA GLU A 28 29.16 0.92 -34.02
C GLU A 28 29.63 -0.07 -35.09
N ALA A 29 29.05 -1.28 -35.13
CA ALA A 29 29.38 -2.28 -36.13
C ALA A 29 28.99 -1.82 -37.55
N SER A 30 27.86 -1.15 -37.69
CA SER A 30 27.39 -0.60 -38.97
C SER A 30 28.31 0.50 -39.47
N ILE A 31 28.71 1.42 -38.59
CA ILE A 31 29.68 2.48 -38.90
C ILE A 31 31.01 1.86 -39.35
N LYS A 32 31.56 0.92 -38.57
CA LYS A 32 32.85 0.29 -38.86
C LYS A 32 32.86 -0.44 -40.21
N LYS A 33 31.75 -1.08 -40.57
CA LYS A 33 31.61 -1.82 -41.84
C LYS A 33 31.50 -0.89 -43.06
N SER A 34 30.82 0.24 -42.90
CA SER A 34 30.49 1.15 -44.01
C SER A 34 31.51 2.27 -44.21
N PHE A 35 32.11 2.79 -43.14
CA PHE A 35 32.95 4.00 -43.16
C PHE A 35 34.42 3.74 -42.76
N SER A 36 34.93 2.53 -42.98
CA SER A 36 36.38 2.30 -42.87
C SER A 36 37.14 3.23 -43.81
N SER A 37 38.23 3.87 -43.36
CA SER A 37 38.99 4.89 -44.10
C SER A 37 39.27 4.51 -45.56
N GLY A 38 39.75 3.29 -45.80
CA GLY A 38 40.05 2.82 -47.15
C GLY A 38 38.83 2.68 -48.08
N LYS A 39 37.61 2.52 -47.55
CA LYS A 39 36.40 2.47 -48.37
C LYS A 39 35.97 3.84 -48.86
N VAL A 40 36.02 4.84 -47.99
CA VAL A 40 35.64 6.20 -48.37
C VAL A 40 36.60 6.72 -49.45
N GLU A 41 37.91 6.54 -49.25
CA GLU A 41 38.93 6.92 -50.24
C GLU A 41 38.75 6.16 -51.56
N SER A 42 38.39 4.86 -51.52
CA SER A 42 38.13 4.08 -52.74
C SER A 42 36.92 4.57 -53.55
N CYS A 43 35.94 5.20 -52.90
CA CYS A 43 34.78 5.77 -53.57
C CYS A 43 35.05 7.15 -54.17
N PHE A 44 36.09 7.86 -53.71
CA PHE A 44 36.45 9.21 -54.15
C PHE A 44 37.92 9.32 -54.60
N PRO A 45 38.36 8.50 -55.58
CA PRO A 45 39.78 8.35 -55.93
C PRO A 45 40.42 9.64 -56.44
N THR A 46 39.65 10.46 -57.19
CA THR A 46 40.14 11.75 -57.71
C THR A 46 40.53 12.71 -56.60
N ILE A 47 39.73 12.76 -55.52
CA ILE A 47 39.97 13.66 -54.38
C ILE A 47 41.07 13.08 -53.49
N ALA A 48 41.01 11.77 -53.22
CA ALA A 48 41.99 11.06 -52.39
C ALA A 48 43.41 11.04 -52.98
N SER A 49 43.55 11.22 -54.30
CA SER A 49 44.86 11.28 -54.98
C SER A 49 45.74 12.45 -54.52
N THR A 50 45.16 13.48 -53.91
CA THR A 50 45.89 14.64 -53.38
C THR A 50 45.99 14.54 -51.86
N ALA A 51 47.14 14.91 -51.29
CA ALA A 51 47.34 14.88 -49.84
C ALA A 51 46.31 15.75 -49.10
N GLN A 52 46.00 16.93 -49.66
CA GLN A 52 45.00 17.83 -49.10
C GLN A 52 43.57 17.26 -49.22
N GLY A 53 43.22 16.65 -50.34
CA GLY A 53 41.90 16.05 -50.55
C GLY A 53 41.66 14.81 -49.68
N SER A 54 42.68 13.98 -49.47
CA SER A 54 42.63 12.86 -48.52
C SER A 54 42.36 13.34 -47.09
N GLU A 55 43.02 14.42 -46.65
CA GLU A 55 42.80 14.97 -45.31
C GLU A 55 41.39 15.56 -45.14
N ILE A 56 40.88 16.26 -46.15
CA ILE A 56 39.50 16.77 -46.17
C ILE A 56 38.49 15.62 -46.09
N LEU A 57 38.71 14.53 -46.84
CA LEU A 57 37.84 13.35 -46.80
C LEU A 57 37.86 12.67 -45.43
N ARG A 58 39.03 12.60 -44.79
CA ARG A 58 39.19 12.03 -43.45
C ARG A 58 38.40 12.82 -42.42
N GLU A 59 38.52 14.15 -42.45
CA GLU A 59 37.80 15.05 -41.53
C GLU A 59 36.29 15.02 -41.79
N ALA A 60 35.85 15.09 -43.05
CA ALA A 60 34.44 14.97 -43.41
C ALA A 60 33.84 13.63 -42.98
N SER A 61 34.58 12.53 -43.16
CA SER A 61 34.14 11.20 -42.72
C SER A 61 34.00 11.13 -41.21
N LYS A 62 34.94 11.73 -40.46
CA LYS A 62 34.87 11.78 -39.00
C LYS A 62 33.62 12.53 -38.53
N GLN A 63 33.38 13.72 -39.07
CA GLN A 63 32.18 14.51 -38.73
C GLN A 63 30.89 13.77 -39.08
N PHE A 64 30.85 13.13 -40.24
CA PHE A 64 29.70 12.32 -40.65
C PHE A 64 29.45 11.14 -39.70
N ILE A 65 30.51 10.42 -39.31
CA ILE A 65 30.41 9.30 -38.37
C ILE A 65 29.91 9.78 -37.00
N GLU A 66 30.45 10.87 -36.47
CA GLU A 66 30.04 11.44 -35.19
C GLU A 66 28.57 11.87 -35.21
N PHE A 67 28.16 12.59 -36.26
CA PHE A 67 26.77 13.00 -36.46
C PHE A 67 25.84 11.78 -36.56
N TRP A 68 26.17 10.83 -37.43
CA TRP A 68 25.36 9.63 -37.62
C TRP A 68 25.21 8.84 -36.32
N GLN A 69 26.30 8.65 -35.59
CA GLN A 69 26.29 7.93 -34.32
C GLN A 69 25.41 8.62 -33.29
N SER A 70 25.57 9.93 -33.12
CA SER A 70 24.79 10.73 -32.18
C SER A 70 23.30 10.70 -32.50
N GLU A 71 22.92 11.04 -33.74
CA GLU A 71 21.52 11.10 -34.14
C GLU A 71 20.85 9.73 -34.11
N THR A 72 21.55 8.68 -34.54
CA THR A 72 20.99 7.32 -34.53
C THR A 72 20.74 6.84 -33.10
N LEU A 73 21.67 7.08 -32.17
CA LEU A 73 21.49 6.68 -30.78
C LEU A 73 20.38 7.50 -30.12
N ASN A 74 20.33 8.81 -30.38
CA ASN A 74 19.27 9.67 -29.88
C ASN A 74 17.88 9.23 -30.38
N GLU A 75 17.75 8.89 -31.65
CA GLU A 75 16.48 8.40 -32.22
C GLU A 75 16.08 7.04 -31.63
N ILE A 76 17.05 6.14 -31.41
CA ILE A 76 16.80 4.86 -30.74
C ILE A 76 16.25 5.09 -29.33
N ASP A 77 16.85 6.01 -28.58
CA ASP A 77 16.41 6.34 -27.23
C ASP A 77 14.99 6.96 -27.25
N HIS A 78 14.69 7.85 -28.19
CA HIS A 78 13.33 8.39 -28.38
C HIS A 78 12.31 7.27 -28.66
N ILE A 79 12.65 6.30 -29.52
CA ILE A 79 11.77 5.15 -29.79
C ILE A 79 11.53 4.34 -28.50
N TYR A 80 12.55 4.18 -27.65
CA TYR A 80 12.41 3.46 -26.39
C TYR A 80 11.48 4.19 -25.41
N GLU A 81 11.60 5.52 -25.33
CA GLU A 81 10.76 6.38 -24.51
C GLU A 81 9.30 6.39 -25.00
N GLU A 82 9.08 6.65 -26.30
CA GLU A 82 7.73 6.68 -26.90
C GLU A 82 6.96 5.37 -26.71
N ARG A 83 7.69 4.25 -26.74
CA ARG A 83 7.11 2.92 -26.63
C ARG A 83 7.11 2.37 -25.22
N ASP A 84 7.63 3.12 -24.25
CA ASP A 84 7.74 2.72 -22.84
C ASP A 84 8.40 1.33 -22.71
N ILE A 85 9.52 1.14 -23.42
CA ILE A 85 10.19 -0.17 -23.53
C ILE A 85 10.83 -0.57 -22.21
N GLU A 86 11.37 0.40 -21.46
CA GLU A 86 11.99 0.15 -20.16
C GLU A 86 11.00 -0.51 -19.19
N THR A 87 9.85 0.13 -18.97
CA THR A 87 8.80 -0.40 -18.09
C THR A 87 8.35 -1.79 -18.52
N LYS A 88 8.10 -2.00 -19.81
CA LYS A 88 7.65 -3.31 -20.34
C LYS A 88 8.67 -4.42 -20.16
N LEU A 89 9.96 -4.12 -20.37
CA LEU A 89 11.02 -5.11 -20.20
C LEU A 89 11.30 -5.40 -18.73
N ASP A 90 11.15 -4.40 -17.87
CA ASP A 90 11.22 -4.57 -16.41
C ASP A 90 10.06 -5.45 -15.90
N GLU A 91 8.83 -5.16 -16.31
CA GLU A 91 7.66 -6.00 -16.01
C GLU A 91 7.87 -7.44 -16.51
N LEU A 92 8.48 -7.61 -17.69
CA LEU A 92 8.82 -8.93 -18.20
C LEU A 92 9.89 -9.63 -17.35
N ASP A 93 10.90 -8.92 -16.85
CA ASP A 93 11.87 -9.45 -15.87
C ASP A 93 11.16 -9.93 -14.60
N GLU A 94 10.17 -9.18 -14.10
CA GLU A 94 9.37 -9.56 -12.94
C GLU A 94 8.51 -10.81 -13.22
N ILE A 95 7.82 -10.86 -14.35
CA ILE A 95 6.98 -12.01 -14.75
C ILE A 95 7.84 -13.28 -14.87
N VAL A 96 9.01 -13.18 -15.51
CA VAL A 96 9.90 -14.33 -15.69
C VAL A 96 10.44 -14.82 -14.36
N GLN A 97 10.84 -13.93 -13.46
CA GLN A 97 11.28 -14.33 -12.13
C GLN A 97 10.15 -15.01 -11.35
N ALA A 98 8.95 -14.45 -11.35
CA ALA A 98 7.79 -15.06 -10.70
C ALA A 98 7.45 -16.44 -11.29
N ALA A 99 7.65 -16.64 -12.60
CA ALA A 99 7.49 -17.94 -13.24
C ALA A 99 8.59 -18.95 -12.83
N GLU A 100 9.84 -18.51 -12.72
CA GLU A 100 10.93 -19.34 -12.21
C GLU A 100 10.71 -19.76 -10.75
N GLU A 101 10.25 -18.85 -9.90
CA GLU A 101 9.93 -19.14 -8.50
C GLU A 101 8.80 -20.16 -8.38
N ARG A 102 7.73 -20.02 -9.18
CA ARG A 102 6.65 -21.03 -9.27
C ARG A 102 7.17 -22.39 -9.72
N LYS A 103 8.07 -22.41 -10.72
CA LYS A 103 8.72 -23.65 -11.20
C LYS A 103 9.55 -24.31 -10.09
N ARG A 104 10.33 -23.54 -9.33
CA ARG A 104 11.16 -24.05 -8.23
C ARG A 104 10.32 -24.58 -7.08
N SER A 105 9.25 -23.87 -6.72
CA SER A 105 8.35 -24.26 -5.63
C SER A 105 7.35 -25.36 -6.00
N ARG A 106 7.29 -25.79 -7.27
CA ARG A 106 6.32 -26.77 -7.81
C ARG A 106 4.87 -26.43 -7.47
N THR A 107 4.56 -25.17 -7.23
CA THR A 107 3.25 -24.72 -6.72
C THR A 107 2.19 -24.63 -7.81
N SER A 108 2.55 -24.53 -9.09
CA SER A 108 1.56 -24.52 -10.17
C SER A 108 2.09 -25.15 -11.47
N LYS A 109 1.16 -25.65 -12.28
CA LYS A 109 1.41 -25.97 -13.69
C LYS A 109 1.48 -24.66 -14.49
N PRO A 110 2.23 -24.62 -15.61
CA PRO A 110 2.20 -23.48 -16.51
C PRO A 110 0.79 -23.30 -17.08
N GLU A 111 0.25 -22.10 -16.93
CA GLU A 111 -1.04 -21.71 -17.51
C GLU A 111 -0.81 -21.24 -18.95
N ASN A 112 -1.39 -21.95 -19.91
CA ASN A 112 -1.36 -21.54 -21.31
C ASN A 112 -2.50 -20.57 -21.55
N VAL A 113 -2.19 -19.27 -21.57
CA VAL A 113 -3.19 -18.21 -21.72
C VAL A 113 -3.97 -18.35 -23.04
N ASP A 114 -3.34 -18.85 -24.11
CA ASP A 114 -3.98 -19.07 -25.42
C ASP A 114 -5.04 -20.18 -25.41
N LEU A 115 -5.05 -21.04 -24.39
CA LEU A 115 -6.06 -22.07 -24.22
C LEU A 115 -7.20 -21.63 -23.30
N LEU A 116 -7.08 -20.46 -22.66
CA LEU A 116 -8.13 -19.96 -21.79
C LEU A 116 -9.29 -19.44 -22.64
N SER A 117 -10.47 -19.95 -22.38
CA SER A 117 -11.70 -19.38 -22.93
C SER A 117 -11.94 -17.98 -22.35
N ALA A 118 -12.67 -17.15 -23.08
CA ALA A 118 -13.07 -15.82 -22.60
C ALA A 118 -13.79 -15.89 -21.23
N LYS A 119 -14.54 -16.98 -20.99
CA LYS A 119 -15.20 -17.23 -19.70
C LYS A 119 -14.20 -17.43 -18.57
N GLU A 120 -13.18 -18.26 -18.77
CA GLU A 120 -12.16 -18.54 -17.74
C GLU A 120 -11.33 -17.30 -17.38
N ILE A 121 -11.06 -16.42 -18.36
CA ILE A 121 -10.38 -15.14 -18.12
C ILE A 121 -11.22 -14.21 -17.25
N ILE A 122 -12.53 -14.14 -17.53
CA ILE A 122 -13.47 -13.33 -16.76
C ILE A 122 -13.62 -13.91 -15.34
N ASP A 123 -13.83 -15.22 -15.22
CA ASP A 123 -14.02 -15.90 -13.93
C ASP A 123 -12.79 -15.75 -13.03
N SER A 124 -11.57 -15.85 -13.57
CA SER A 124 -10.33 -15.62 -12.81
C SER A 124 -10.22 -14.19 -12.26
N ASN A 125 -10.61 -13.19 -13.06
CA ASN A 125 -10.69 -11.80 -12.63
C ASN A 125 -11.79 -11.55 -11.59
N ILE A 126 -12.95 -12.19 -11.73
CA ILE A 126 -14.06 -12.05 -10.78
C ILE A 126 -13.70 -12.67 -9.45
N VAL A 127 -13.11 -13.88 -9.45
CA VAL A 127 -12.72 -14.59 -8.22
C VAL A 127 -11.67 -13.78 -7.45
N SER A 128 -10.63 -13.27 -8.12
CA SER A 128 -9.59 -12.46 -7.47
C SER A 128 -10.11 -11.13 -6.91
N LYS A 129 -11.05 -10.47 -7.60
CA LYS A 129 -11.70 -9.26 -7.07
C LYS A 129 -12.67 -9.59 -5.92
N GLY A 130 -13.37 -10.72 -6.03
CA GLY A 130 -14.31 -11.21 -5.02
C GLY A 130 -13.62 -11.55 -3.71
N THR A 131 -12.45 -12.20 -3.73
CA THR A 131 -11.68 -12.49 -2.53
C THR A 131 -11.23 -11.24 -1.81
N VAL A 132 -10.72 -10.22 -2.52
CA VAL A 132 -10.34 -8.93 -1.92
C VAL A 132 -11.53 -8.23 -1.27
N ALA A 133 -12.70 -8.24 -1.93
CA ALA A 133 -13.91 -7.65 -1.37
C ALA A 133 -14.37 -8.40 -0.10
N LEU A 134 -14.27 -9.73 -0.12
CA LEU A 134 -14.63 -10.58 1.01
C LEU A 134 -13.69 -10.35 2.21
N GLU A 135 -12.38 -10.26 1.99
CA GLU A 135 -11.41 -9.93 3.04
C GLU A 135 -11.70 -8.57 3.68
N LYS A 136 -12.03 -7.55 2.87
CA LYS A 136 -12.42 -6.22 3.37
C LYS A 136 -13.69 -6.28 4.21
N LEU A 137 -14.72 -6.98 3.74
CA LEU A 137 -15.97 -7.15 4.48
C LEU A 137 -15.76 -7.89 5.79
N GLN A 138 -14.86 -8.87 5.80
CA GLN A 138 -14.53 -9.65 6.99
C GLN A 138 -13.80 -8.79 8.03
N LEU A 139 -12.87 -7.93 7.60
CA LEU A 139 -12.25 -6.92 8.46
C LEU A 139 -13.28 -5.95 9.07
N ILE A 140 -14.20 -5.44 8.27
CA ILE A 140 -15.26 -4.54 8.73
C ILE A 140 -16.17 -5.25 9.75
N HIS A 141 -16.57 -6.48 9.43
CA HIS A 141 -17.38 -7.30 10.32
C HIS A 141 -16.70 -7.52 11.68
N ASP A 142 -15.40 -7.85 11.67
CA ASP A 142 -14.65 -8.08 12.89
C ASP A 142 -14.47 -6.80 13.72
N SER A 143 -14.28 -5.64 13.08
CA SER A 143 -14.27 -4.33 13.74
C SER A 143 -15.59 -4.02 14.41
N LEU A 144 -16.71 -4.11 13.67
CA LEU A 144 -18.05 -3.84 14.19
C LEU A 144 -18.42 -4.79 15.34
N ARG A 145 -17.99 -6.05 15.25
CA ARG A 145 -18.19 -7.02 16.33
C ARG A 145 -17.44 -6.62 17.60
N ALA A 146 -16.20 -6.12 17.46
CA ALA A 146 -15.42 -5.64 18.59
C ALA A 146 -16.05 -4.37 19.21
N GLU A 147 -16.46 -3.42 18.38
CA GLU A 147 -17.13 -2.18 18.81
C GLU A 147 -18.47 -2.45 19.52
N ASN A 148 -19.29 -3.36 18.98
CA ASN A 148 -20.54 -3.78 19.63
C ASN A 148 -20.29 -4.45 20.99
N LEU A 149 -19.24 -5.27 21.10
CA LEU A 149 -18.87 -5.90 22.36
C LEU A 149 -18.42 -4.86 23.40
N ASP A 150 -17.65 -3.87 22.98
CA ASP A 150 -17.19 -2.78 23.84
C ASP A 150 -18.37 -1.91 24.32
N THR A 151 -19.23 -1.50 23.39
CA THR A 151 -20.45 -0.74 23.68
C THR A 151 -21.35 -1.50 24.66
N TYR A 152 -21.49 -2.82 24.49
CA TYR A 152 -22.27 -3.65 25.40
C TYR A 152 -21.67 -3.69 26.82
N LYS A 153 -20.35 -3.72 26.95
CA LYS A 153 -19.68 -3.66 28.27
C LYS A 153 -19.91 -2.30 28.94
N GLN A 154 -19.75 -1.21 28.20
CA GLN A 154 -20.00 0.14 28.72
C GLN A 154 -21.44 0.27 29.22
N LEU A 155 -22.42 -0.26 28.46
CA LEU A 155 -23.82 -0.30 28.89
C LEU A 155 -24.02 -1.10 30.19
N GLN A 156 -23.36 -2.25 30.32
CA GLN A 156 -23.44 -3.03 31.56
C GLN A 156 -22.86 -2.30 32.77
N GLU A 157 -21.75 -1.56 32.59
CA GLU A 157 -21.15 -0.73 33.64
C GLU A 157 -22.09 0.40 34.05
N LEU A 158 -22.62 1.16 33.09
CA LEU A 158 -23.61 2.22 33.33
C LEU A 158 -24.86 1.72 34.05
N VAL A 159 -25.36 0.53 33.70
CA VAL A 159 -26.50 -0.08 34.39
C VAL A 159 -26.16 -0.44 35.84
N LYS A 160 -24.94 -0.94 36.10
CA LYS A 160 -24.49 -1.21 37.48
C LYS A 160 -24.38 0.07 38.29
N GLU A 161 -23.75 1.10 37.73
CA GLU A 161 -23.63 2.42 38.37
C GLU A 161 -25.01 3.02 38.68
N SER A 162 -25.94 2.97 37.72
CA SER A 162 -27.30 3.47 37.90
C SER A 162 -28.06 2.72 39.00
N ASN A 163 -27.95 1.39 39.04
CA ASN A 163 -28.59 0.59 40.10
C ASN A 163 -27.97 0.87 41.48
N GLN A 164 -26.65 1.04 41.54
CA GLN A 164 -25.96 1.40 42.80
C GLN A 164 -26.41 2.78 43.29
N LEU A 165 -26.42 3.78 42.41
CA LEU A 165 -26.92 5.13 42.73
C LEU A 165 -28.38 5.11 43.19
N ALA A 166 -29.23 4.29 42.57
CA ALA A 166 -30.62 4.13 42.96
C ALA A 166 -30.77 3.52 44.37
N GLU A 167 -29.96 2.51 44.72
CA GLU A 167 -29.95 1.94 46.08
C GLU A 167 -29.34 2.91 47.12
N GLU A 168 -28.32 3.67 46.75
CA GLU A 168 -27.75 4.73 47.59
C GLU A 168 -28.78 5.84 47.87
N THR A 169 -29.52 6.30 46.85
CA THR A 169 -30.59 7.30 47.06
C THR A 169 -31.74 6.74 47.88
N LYS A 170 -32.11 5.48 47.67
CA LYS A 170 -33.18 4.82 48.45
C LYS A 170 -32.80 4.66 49.92
N SER A 171 -31.56 4.27 50.20
CA SER A 171 -31.06 4.14 51.58
C SER A 171 -30.89 5.51 52.26
N ALA A 172 -30.40 6.54 51.54
CA ALA A 172 -30.33 7.90 52.05
C ALA A 172 -31.73 8.51 52.34
N LEU A 173 -32.73 8.21 51.50
CA LEU A 173 -34.10 8.62 51.74
C LEU A 173 -34.68 7.95 52.98
N ALA A 174 -34.40 6.65 53.17
CA ALA A 174 -34.86 5.90 54.34
C ALA A 174 -34.22 6.44 55.64
N SER A 175 -32.93 6.76 55.65
CA SER A 175 -32.25 7.32 56.82
C SER A 175 -32.71 8.75 57.13
N ALA A 176 -32.93 9.59 56.11
CA ALA A 176 -33.49 10.93 56.30
C ALA A 176 -34.93 10.89 56.86
N SER A 177 -35.76 9.95 56.40
CA SER A 177 -37.11 9.74 56.94
C SER A 177 -37.07 9.27 58.40
N LEU A 178 -36.13 8.39 58.75
CA LEU A 178 -35.95 7.92 60.13
C LEU A 178 -35.46 9.05 61.04
N ALA A 179 -34.47 9.83 60.60
CA ALA A 179 -33.96 10.99 61.35
C ALA A 179 -35.06 12.02 61.63
N LYS A 180 -35.89 12.32 60.64
CA LYS A 180 -37.04 13.21 60.81
C LYS A 180 -38.07 12.68 61.81
N THR A 181 -38.23 11.36 61.89
CA THR A 181 -39.16 10.74 62.85
C THR A 181 -38.60 10.82 64.27
N ILE A 182 -37.28 10.69 64.44
CA ILE A 182 -36.60 10.83 65.73
C ILE A 182 -36.68 12.26 66.25
N GLU A 183 -36.45 13.27 65.39
CA GLU A 183 -36.55 14.69 65.76
C GLU A 183 -37.95 15.06 66.27
N ILE A 184 -39.00 14.54 65.63
CA ILE A 184 -40.39 14.72 66.10
C ILE A 184 -40.59 14.08 67.49
N CYS A 185 -40.04 12.89 67.73
CA CYS A 185 -40.16 12.22 69.03
C CYS A 185 -39.38 12.94 70.14
N ASP A 186 -38.23 13.53 69.83
CA ASP A 186 -37.43 14.30 70.79
C ASP A 186 -38.13 15.61 71.17
N ASP A 187 -38.72 16.32 70.20
CA ASP A 187 -39.52 17.53 70.44
C ASP A 187 -40.76 17.25 71.32
N GLU A 188 -41.46 16.13 71.05
CA GLU A 188 -42.59 15.69 71.88
C GLU A 188 -42.16 15.35 73.31
N ASN A 189 -40.98 14.76 73.48
CA ASN A 189 -40.44 14.39 74.79
C ASN A 189 -39.98 15.62 75.59
N GLU A 190 -39.35 16.61 74.95
CA GLU A 190 -39.03 17.90 75.58
C GLU A 190 -40.29 18.66 76.01
N HIS A 191 -41.33 18.64 75.17
CA HIS A 191 -42.62 19.25 75.51
C HIS A 191 -43.27 18.57 76.73
N LEU A 192 -43.24 17.23 76.79
CA LEU A 192 -43.73 16.48 77.95
C LEU A 192 -42.91 16.77 79.22
N ALA A 193 -41.59 16.86 79.11
CA ALA A 193 -40.71 17.22 80.23
C ALA A 193 -40.95 18.64 80.73
N ALA A 194 -41.21 19.60 79.84
CA ALA A 194 -41.57 20.97 80.19
C ALA A 194 -42.94 21.04 80.91
N LEU A 195 -43.91 20.24 80.46
CA LEU A 195 -45.21 20.11 81.13
C LEU A 195 -45.07 19.51 82.53
N ALA A 196 -44.20 18.52 82.69
CA ALA A 196 -43.92 17.91 83.99
C ALA A 196 -43.24 18.89 84.97
N ARG A 197 -42.30 19.72 84.51
CA ARG A 197 -41.66 20.77 85.35
C ARG A 197 -42.67 21.84 85.77
N THR A 198 -43.48 22.34 84.85
CA THR A 198 -44.51 23.34 85.18
C THR A 198 -45.59 22.79 86.11
N PHE A 199 -45.91 21.49 86.02
CA PHE A 199 -46.79 20.84 86.99
C PHE A 199 -46.13 20.73 88.37
N ALA A 200 -44.85 20.32 88.44
CA ALA A 200 -44.11 20.25 89.68
C ALA A 200 -43.98 21.61 90.38
N GLU A 201 -43.68 22.69 89.64
CA GLU A 201 -43.58 24.05 90.20
C GLU A 201 -44.92 24.63 90.70
N LYS A 202 -46.06 24.16 90.17
CA LYS A 202 -47.39 24.65 90.57
C LYS A 202 -48.02 23.88 91.72
N TYR A 203 -47.63 22.63 91.96
CA TYR A 203 -48.39 21.70 92.80
C TYR A 203 -47.57 20.97 93.88
N LEU A 204 -46.25 21.16 93.94
CA LEU A 204 -45.36 20.69 95.02
C LEU A 204 -44.69 21.88 95.71
#